data_AF-A0A7W0M1K6-F1
#
_entry.id   AF-A0A7W0M1K6-F1
#
_cell.length_a   1.000
_cell.length_b   1.000
_cell.length_c   1.000
_cell.angle_alpha   90.00
_cell.angle_beta   90.00
_cell.angle_gamma   90.00
#
_symmetry.space_group_name_H-M   'P 1'
#
loop_
_entity.id
_entity.type
_entity.pdbx_description
1 polymer ?
#
loop_
_entity_poly.entity_id
_entity_poly.type
_entity_poly.pdbx_seq_one_letter_code
_entity_poly.pdbx_strand_id
1 'polypeptide(L)'
;MTARRTAAVRLSPTVPVWLLFLSLAGASVLWSVNPDATVSDFVILASLILLYVFVSLSHVDRVVLRRTENGLLLGGVIVTCWGLAQLFLLGGFPDDTAAVGPAPDGRFGNDLVGPDNLPVALLLPLVVALSRAVTLTGRPQRFLHALIALLILGGILMTGSRGGILAALVAAVTLAFVIPRSARASLLAYGAVGLAVAALVWIYHPWGVAEREVETTSSSGRTDIWQVGLAACPRYCPVGSGWG
;
A
#
# COMPACT_ATOMS: atom_id res chain seq x y z
N MET A 1 -19.02 43.62 -0.01
CA MET A 1 -19.25 42.17 0.10
C MET A 1 -19.25 41.56 -1.30
N THR A 2 -18.15 40.98 -1.75
CA THR A 2 -18.08 40.26 -3.03
C THR A 2 -18.65 38.86 -2.84
N ALA A 3 -19.76 38.56 -3.51
CA ALA A 3 -20.37 37.23 -3.51
C ALA A 3 -19.36 36.19 -4.01
N ARG A 4 -18.97 35.25 -3.14
CA ARG A 4 -18.09 34.13 -3.47
C ARG A 4 -18.90 33.18 -4.35
N ARG A 5 -18.70 33.21 -5.67
CA ARG A 5 -19.27 32.20 -6.57
C ARG A 5 -18.85 30.82 -6.03
N THR A 6 -19.82 30.03 -5.59
CA THR A 6 -19.63 28.63 -5.26
C THR A 6 -19.21 27.91 -6.53
N ALA A 7 -17.94 27.50 -6.59
CA ALA A 7 -17.46 26.66 -7.67
C ALA A 7 -18.25 25.34 -7.62
N ALA A 8 -18.90 24.97 -8.73
CA ALA A 8 -19.61 23.71 -8.84
C ALA A 8 -18.66 22.57 -8.49
N VAL A 9 -19.06 21.70 -7.56
CA VAL A 9 -18.29 20.51 -7.17
C VAL A 9 -18.16 19.62 -8.41
N ARG A 10 -16.93 19.46 -8.91
CA ARG A 10 -16.65 18.54 -10.01
C ARG A 10 -16.43 17.15 -9.43
N LEU A 11 -17.34 16.24 -9.71
CA LEU A 11 -17.19 14.82 -9.38
C LEU A 11 -15.95 14.25 -10.08
N SER A 12 -15.14 13.50 -9.34
CA SER A 12 -14.05 12.74 -9.94
C SER A 12 -14.63 11.69 -10.90
N PRO A 13 -14.08 11.50 -12.10
CA PRO A 13 -14.58 10.52 -13.08
C PRO A 13 -14.47 9.07 -12.57
N THR A 14 -13.67 8.82 -11.54
CA THR A 14 -13.54 7.53 -10.87
C THR A 14 -14.75 7.15 -10.02
N VAL A 15 -15.52 8.12 -9.50
CA VAL A 15 -16.70 7.88 -8.67
C VAL A 15 -17.77 7.05 -9.40
N PRO A 16 -18.24 7.44 -10.60
CA PRO A 16 -19.24 6.63 -11.30
C PRO A 16 -18.73 5.23 -11.67
N VAL A 17 -17.43 5.08 -11.95
CA VAL A 17 -16.83 3.77 -12.22
C VAL A 17 -16.91 2.86 -10.99
N TRP A 18 -16.55 3.37 -9.81
CA TRP A 18 -16.65 2.60 -8.57
C TRP A 18 -18.09 2.29 -8.17
N LEU A 19 -19.03 3.21 -8.41
CA LEU A 19 -20.45 2.95 -8.16
C LEU A 19 -21.01 1.90 -9.12
N LEU A 20 -20.59 1.93 -10.39
CA LEU A 20 -20.97 0.89 -11.36
C LEU A 20 -20.41 -0.47 -10.94
N PHE A 21 -19.14 -0.51 -10.53
CA PHE A 21 -18.51 -1.73 -10.00
C PHE A 21 -19.24 -2.25 -8.76
N LEU A 22 -19.58 -1.37 -7.81
CA LEU A 22 -20.37 -1.73 -6.64
C LEU A 22 -21.74 -2.29 -7.03
N SER A 23 -22.40 -1.68 -8.02
CA SER A 23 -23.69 -2.16 -8.52
C SER A 23 -23.58 -3.56 -9.13
N LEU A 24 -22.51 -3.83 -9.87
CA LEU A 24 -22.23 -5.15 -10.45
C LEU A 24 -21.94 -6.19 -9.34
N ALA A 25 -21.14 -5.82 -8.35
CA ALA A 25 -20.86 -6.67 -7.19
C ALA A 25 -22.14 -6.98 -6.41
N GLY A 26 -23.01 -5.99 -6.18
CA GLY A 26 -24.30 -6.17 -5.52
C GLY A 26 -25.26 -7.04 -6.32
N ALA A 27 -25.33 -6.86 -7.64
CA ALA A 27 -26.13 -7.73 -8.50
C ALA A 27 -25.69 -9.20 -8.38
N SER A 28 -24.39 -9.44 -8.23
CA SER A 28 -23.83 -10.80 -8.12
C SER A 28 -24.31 -11.61 -6.92
N VAL A 29 -24.88 -10.97 -5.90
CA VAL A 29 -25.56 -11.64 -4.79
C VAL A 29 -26.70 -12.55 -5.30
N LEU A 30 -27.41 -12.14 -6.35
CA LEU A 30 -28.59 -12.85 -6.88
C LEU A 30 -28.27 -14.23 -7.46
N TRP A 31 -27.03 -14.46 -7.86
CA TRP A 31 -26.57 -15.73 -8.43
C TRP A 31 -25.32 -16.28 -7.71
N SER A 32 -25.06 -15.79 -6.50
CA SER A 32 -23.94 -16.27 -5.69
C SER A 32 -24.16 -17.71 -5.23
N VAL A 33 -23.09 -18.51 -5.25
CA VAL A 33 -23.09 -19.87 -4.70
C VAL A 33 -23.22 -19.85 -3.17
N ASN A 34 -22.74 -18.79 -2.52
CA ASN A 34 -22.88 -18.56 -1.08
C ASN A 34 -23.35 -17.12 -0.82
N PRO A 35 -24.67 -16.87 -0.89
CA PRO A 35 -25.22 -15.51 -0.76
C PRO A 35 -24.85 -14.83 0.56
N ASP A 36 -24.77 -15.57 1.67
CA ASP A 36 -24.47 -14.98 2.99
C ASP A 36 -23.05 -14.43 3.05
N ALA A 37 -22.07 -15.17 2.53
CA ALA A 37 -20.69 -14.69 2.41
C ALA A 37 -20.59 -13.48 1.47
N THR A 38 -21.20 -13.58 0.28
CA THR A 38 -21.19 -12.50 -0.71
C THR A 38 -21.85 -11.22 -0.18
N VAL A 39 -22.93 -11.32 0.60
CA VAL A 39 -23.57 -10.16 1.24
C VAL A 39 -22.62 -9.50 2.24
N SER A 40 -21.91 -10.29 3.06
CA SER A 40 -20.94 -9.76 4.02
C SER A 40 -19.81 -9.00 3.32
N ASP A 41 -19.23 -9.60 2.27
CA ASP A 41 -18.16 -8.97 1.47
C ASP A 41 -18.66 -7.75 0.69
N PHE A 42 -19.89 -7.81 0.17
CA PHE A 42 -20.53 -6.68 -0.47
C PHE A 42 -20.72 -5.51 0.50
N VAL A 43 -21.16 -5.75 1.74
CA VAL A 43 -21.31 -4.68 2.75
C VAL A 43 -19.98 -4.02 3.07
N ILE A 44 -18.90 -4.81 3.20
CA ILE A 44 -17.55 -4.28 3.40
C ILE A 44 -17.15 -3.41 2.20
N LEU A 45 -17.26 -3.93 0.97
CA LEU A 45 -16.92 -3.20 -0.25
C LEU A 45 -17.76 -1.93 -0.42
N ALA A 46 -19.06 -2.00 -0.17
CA ALA A 46 -19.98 -0.88 -0.22
C ALA A 46 -19.55 0.22 0.76
N SER A 47 -19.20 -0.15 1.99
CA SER A 47 -18.76 0.82 3.01
C SER A 47 -17.49 1.57 2.57
N LEU A 48 -16.52 0.86 1.97
CA LEU A 48 -15.28 1.45 1.47
C LEU A 48 -15.51 2.38 0.27
N ILE A 49 -16.35 1.96 -0.68
CA ILE A 49 -16.69 2.78 -1.85
C ILE A 49 -17.50 4.01 -1.44
N LEU A 50 -18.46 3.87 -0.52
CA LEU A 50 -19.22 5.00 0.00
C LEU A 50 -18.32 5.99 0.74
N LEU A 51 -17.39 5.51 1.58
CA LEU A 51 -16.40 6.36 2.21
C LEU A 51 -15.55 7.10 1.17
N TYR A 52 -15.10 6.40 0.13
CA TYR A 52 -14.39 7.01 -1.00
C TYR A 52 -15.21 8.12 -1.68
N VAL A 53 -16.50 7.88 -1.94
CA VAL A 53 -17.42 8.87 -2.51
C VAL A 53 -17.54 10.08 -1.60
N PHE A 54 -17.78 9.89 -0.30
CA PHE A 54 -17.87 10.98 0.67
C PHE A 54 -16.58 11.81 0.71
N VAL A 55 -15.42 11.16 0.73
CA VAL A 55 -14.12 11.85 0.69
C VAL A 55 -13.93 12.61 -0.62
N SER A 56 -14.34 12.04 -1.76
CA SER A 56 -14.22 12.70 -3.08
C SER A 56 -15.13 13.93 -3.22
N LEU A 57 -16.25 13.95 -2.51
CA LEU A 57 -17.21 15.06 -2.46
C LEU A 57 -16.81 16.14 -1.45
N SER A 58 -15.95 15.79 -0.50
CA SER A 58 -15.53 16.70 0.56
C SER A 58 -14.63 17.80 0.01
N HIS A 59 -14.89 19.05 0.41
CA HIS A 59 -14.01 20.16 0.06
C HIS A 59 -12.73 20.08 0.89
N VAL A 60 -11.65 19.57 0.29
CA VAL A 60 -10.35 19.46 0.96
C VAL A 60 -9.54 20.73 0.72
N ASP A 61 -9.45 21.55 1.76
CA ASP A 61 -8.54 22.70 1.76
C ASP A 61 -7.09 22.23 1.72
N ARG A 62 -6.20 23.05 1.12
CA ARG A 62 -4.75 22.78 1.10
C ARG A 62 -4.16 22.62 2.50
N VAL A 63 -4.73 23.31 3.49
CA VAL A 63 -4.32 23.20 4.90
C VAL A 63 -4.66 21.82 5.44
N VAL A 64 -5.87 21.33 5.18
CA VAL A 64 -6.32 19.99 5.59
C VAL A 64 -5.47 18.93 4.89
N LEU A 65 -5.30 19.01 3.57
CA LEU A 65 -4.45 18.10 2.81
C LEU A 65 -3.02 18.04 3.39
N ARG A 66 -2.40 19.19 3.66
CA ARG A 66 -1.04 19.25 4.21
C ARG A 66 -0.95 18.66 5.63
N ARG A 67 -1.98 18.85 6.46
CA ARG A 67 -2.08 18.23 7.79
C ARG A 67 -2.22 16.73 7.68
N THR A 68 -3.07 16.24 6.77
CA THR A 68 -3.24 14.81 6.49
C THR A 68 -1.95 14.18 5.99
N GLU A 69 -1.27 14.80 5.03
CA GLU A 69 0.04 14.36 4.55
C GLU A 69 1.08 14.30 5.67
N ASN A 70 1.11 15.31 6.55
CA ASN A 70 2.02 15.31 7.70
C ASN A 70 1.68 14.20 8.70
N GLY A 71 0.38 13.94 8.93
CA GLY A 71 -0.07 12.82 9.76
C GLY A 71 0.32 11.46 9.17
N LEU A 72 0.18 11.30 7.85
CA LEU A 72 0.61 10.09 7.12
C LEU A 72 2.12 9.88 7.23
N LEU A 73 2.92 10.93 7.04
CA LEU A 73 4.37 10.86 7.21
C LEU A 73 4.76 10.50 8.65
N LEU A 74 4.14 11.15 9.64
CA LEU A 74 4.41 10.87 11.04
C LEU A 74 4.03 9.43 11.41
N GLY A 75 2.87 8.96 10.98
CA GLY A 75 2.44 7.57 11.18
C GLY A 75 3.38 6.57 10.53
N GLY A 76 3.78 6.79 9.27
CA GLY A 76 4.74 5.94 8.57
C GLY A 76 6.11 5.90 9.26
N VAL A 77 6.59 7.05 9.76
CA VAL A 77 7.83 7.12 10.56
C VAL A 77 7.70 6.36 11.87
N ILE A 78 6.62 6.59 12.64
CA ILE A 78 6.40 5.92 13.93
C ILE A 78 6.34 4.40 13.75
N VAL A 79 5.55 3.92 12.79
CA VAL A 79 5.41 2.49 12.50
C VAL A 79 6.75 1.90 12.08
N THR A 80 7.50 2.57 11.20
CA THR A 80 8.82 2.06 10.79
C THR A 80 9.82 2.05 11.95
N CYS A 81 9.86 3.10 12.77
CA CYS A 81 10.70 3.13 13.98
C CYS A 81 10.32 2.02 14.96
N TRP A 82 9.03 1.70 15.09
CA TRP A 82 8.57 0.57 15.88
C TRP A 82 9.11 -0.75 15.33
N GLY A 83 9.04 -0.97 14.01
CA GLY A 83 9.67 -2.15 13.40
C GLY A 83 11.19 -2.20 13.65
N LEU A 84 11.89 -1.08 13.58
CA LEU A 84 13.33 -1.03 13.89
C LEU A 84 13.59 -1.36 15.36
N ALA A 85 12.73 -0.88 16.27
CA ALA A 85 12.80 -1.23 17.69
C ALA A 85 12.56 -2.74 17.91
N GLN A 86 11.58 -3.35 17.23
CA GLN A 86 11.38 -4.80 17.25
C GLN A 86 12.64 -5.54 16.80
N LEU A 87 13.21 -5.13 15.66
CA LEU A 87 14.41 -5.75 15.10
C LEU A 87 15.64 -5.61 16.01
N PHE A 88 15.94 -4.41 16.50
CA PHE A 88 17.19 -4.14 17.22
C PHE A 88 17.11 -4.31 18.74
N LEU A 89 15.95 -4.04 19.36
CA LEU A 89 15.79 -4.07 20.81
C LEU A 89 15.11 -5.36 21.28
N LEU A 90 14.18 -5.91 20.49
CA LEU A 90 13.45 -7.13 20.83
C LEU A 90 14.04 -8.38 20.17
N GLY A 91 15.01 -8.23 19.26
CA GLY A 91 15.75 -9.35 18.67
C GLY A 91 15.08 -10.00 17.47
N GLY A 92 14.05 -9.39 16.88
CA GLY A 92 13.38 -9.89 15.69
C GLY A 92 11.92 -9.46 15.56
N PHE A 93 11.22 -10.04 14.59
CA PHE A 93 9.78 -9.79 14.39
C PHE A 93 8.94 -10.96 14.91
N PRO A 94 7.66 -10.70 15.27
CA PRO A 94 6.73 -11.77 15.62
C PRO A 94 6.44 -12.71 14.45
N ASP A 95 6.17 -13.97 14.74
CA ASP A 95 5.74 -14.96 13.75
C ASP A 95 4.24 -15.21 13.83
N ASP A 96 3.64 -15.63 12.72
CA ASP A 96 2.21 -15.90 12.58
C ASP A 96 1.78 -17.15 13.39
N THR A 97 2.73 -18.02 13.75
CA THR A 97 2.46 -19.31 14.40
C THR A 97 2.76 -19.35 15.91
N ALA A 98 3.50 -18.39 16.45
CA ALA A 98 4.04 -18.50 17.81
C ALA A 98 3.37 -17.54 18.80
N ALA A 99 2.72 -18.11 19.82
CA ALA A 99 2.21 -17.39 20.98
C ALA A 99 3.31 -16.76 21.88
N VAL A 100 4.60 -16.93 21.56
CA VAL A 100 5.72 -16.51 22.42
C VAL A 100 6.93 -16.07 21.59
N GLY A 101 7.07 -14.75 21.42
CA GLY A 101 8.35 -14.09 21.14
C GLY A 101 8.75 -13.96 19.66
N PRO A 102 9.85 -13.23 19.40
CA PRO A 102 10.42 -13.08 18.07
C PRO A 102 10.87 -14.44 17.55
N ALA A 103 10.39 -14.83 16.38
CA ALA A 103 10.90 -16.01 15.70
C ALA A 103 11.99 -15.59 14.71
N PRO A 104 12.89 -16.50 14.35
CA PRO A 104 13.79 -16.28 13.24
C PRO A 104 12.99 -15.78 12.02
N ASP A 105 11.87 -16.44 11.68
CA ASP A 105 11.11 -16.27 10.44
C ASP A 105 10.06 -15.14 10.47
N GLY A 106 9.96 -14.40 11.57
CA GLY A 106 8.97 -13.34 11.72
C GLY A 106 9.15 -12.23 10.69
N ARG A 107 8.03 -11.63 10.25
CA ARG A 107 8.01 -10.50 9.32
C ARG A 107 7.46 -9.26 10.01
N PHE A 108 8.01 -8.11 9.65
CA PHE A 108 7.45 -6.85 10.13
C PHE A 108 6.00 -6.71 9.66
N GLY A 109 5.07 -6.60 10.63
CA GLY A 109 3.65 -6.48 10.37
C GLY A 109 2.81 -7.72 10.68
N ASN A 110 3.42 -8.88 10.97
CA ASN A 110 2.70 -10.09 11.39
C ASN A 110 1.80 -9.84 12.62
N ASP A 111 2.28 -9.06 13.57
CA ASP A 111 1.55 -8.65 14.79
C ASP A 111 0.66 -7.41 14.62
N LEU A 112 0.59 -6.84 13.41
CA LEU A 112 -0.14 -5.61 13.12
C LEU A 112 -1.28 -5.85 12.13
N VAL A 113 -1.07 -5.56 10.84
CA VAL A 113 -2.09 -5.62 9.78
C VAL A 113 -1.81 -6.79 8.83
N GLY A 114 -0.75 -7.57 9.10
CA GLY A 114 -0.18 -8.56 8.22
C GLY A 114 0.96 -7.97 7.36
N PRO A 115 1.96 -8.79 7.03
CA PRO A 115 3.18 -8.34 6.37
C PRO A 115 2.98 -7.97 4.90
N ASP A 116 1.83 -8.31 4.30
CA ASP A 116 1.47 -7.90 2.94
C ASP A 116 0.60 -6.64 2.89
N ASN A 117 -0.12 -6.31 3.97
CA ASN A 117 -0.95 -5.11 4.04
C ASN A 117 -0.18 -3.90 4.58
N LEU A 118 0.74 -4.14 5.53
CA LEU A 118 1.60 -3.10 6.07
C LEU A 118 2.39 -2.31 5.00
N PRO A 119 3.07 -2.94 4.03
CA PRO A 119 3.79 -2.17 3.02
C PRO A 119 2.85 -1.35 2.14
N VAL A 120 1.63 -1.83 1.88
CA VAL A 120 0.60 -1.07 1.16
C VAL A 120 0.21 0.20 1.92
N ALA A 121 0.05 0.11 3.24
CA ALA A 121 -0.22 1.28 4.08
C ALA A 121 0.95 2.31 4.09
N LEU A 122 2.19 1.84 3.91
CA LEU A 122 3.39 2.68 3.84
C LEU A 122 3.64 3.33 2.47
N LEU A 123 2.96 2.88 1.40
CA LEU A 123 3.15 3.43 0.05
C LEU A 123 2.80 4.92 -0.05
N LEU A 124 1.66 5.33 0.51
CA LEU A 124 1.23 6.73 0.42
C LEU A 124 2.18 7.67 1.19
N PRO A 125 2.56 7.38 2.46
CA PRO A 125 3.64 8.09 3.15
C PRO A 125 4.95 8.16 2.35
N LEU A 126 5.38 7.05 1.73
CA LEU A 126 6.58 7.00 0.90
C LEU A 126 6.49 7.97 -0.29
N VAL A 127 5.39 7.94 -1.03
CA VAL A 127 5.18 8.82 -2.20
C VAL A 127 5.16 10.29 -1.80
N VAL A 128 4.50 10.63 -0.68
CA VAL A 128 4.49 11.99 -0.14
C VAL A 128 5.90 12.44 0.25
N ALA A 129 6.67 11.57 0.91
CA ALA A 129 8.05 11.86 1.30
C ALA A 129 8.95 12.09 0.07
N LEU A 130 8.89 11.19 -0.92
CA LEU A 130 9.64 11.31 -2.17
C LEU A 130 9.27 12.57 -2.95
N SER A 131 7.97 12.86 -3.07
CA SER A 131 7.48 14.08 -3.74
C SER A 131 8.04 15.34 -3.08
N ARG A 132 8.02 15.42 -1.75
CA ARG A 132 8.56 16.58 -1.01
C ARG A 132 10.10 16.65 -1.08
N ALA A 133 10.79 15.52 -1.11
CA ALA A 133 12.24 15.46 -1.28
C ALA A 133 12.72 16.08 -2.60
N VAL A 134 11.89 15.99 -3.65
CA VAL A 134 12.25 16.50 -4.98
C VAL A 134 11.63 17.86 -5.33
N THR A 135 10.50 18.24 -4.73
CA THR A 135 9.77 19.47 -5.09
C THR A 135 10.01 20.66 -4.17
N LEU A 136 10.42 20.45 -2.91
CA LEU A 136 10.71 21.56 -2.00
C LEU A 136 12.00 22.30 -2.41
N THR A 137 12.06 23.61 -2.18
CA THR A 137 13.20 24.44 -2.58
C THR A 137 14.37 24.40 -1.58
N GLY A 138 14.10 24.17 -0.30
CA GLY A 138 15.12 24.15 0.76
C GLY A 138 15.91 22.86 0.81
N ARG A 139 17.23 22.92 0.57
CA ARG A 139 18.15 21.77 0.72
C ARG A 139 17.97 20.95 2.02
N PRO A 140 17.88 21.56 3.23
CA PRO A 140 17.73 20.77 4.45
C PRO A 140 16.37 20.05 4.51
N GLN A 141 15.29 20.68 4.03
CA GLN A 141 13.96 20.06 3.99
C GLN A 141 13.90 18.91 2.99
N ARG A 142 14.53 19.07 1.82
CA ARG A 142 14.66 18.01 0.82
C ARG A 142 15.40 16.81 1.38
N PHE A 143 16.54 17.06 2.05
CA PHE A 143 17.34 16.01 2.68
C PHE A 143 16.55 15.28 3.77
N LEU A 144 15.86 16.02 4.65
CA LEU A 144 15.00 15.42 5.68
C LEU A 144 13.92 14.51 5.08
N HIS A 145 13.24 14.95 4.01
CA HIS A 145 12.21 14.11 3.37
C HIS A 145 12.79 12.94 2.59
N ALA A 146 14.00 13.06 2.03
CA ALA A 146 14.72 11.93 1.45
C ALA A 146 15.07 10.89 2.52
N LEU A 147 15.50 11.33 3.72
CA LEU A 147 15.76 10.44 4.85
C LEU A 147 14.48 9.76 5.35
N ILE A 148 13.37 10.49 5.44
CA ILE A 148 12.06 9.92 5.79
C ILE A 148 11.61 8.90 4.74
N ALA A 149 11.78 9.19 3.45
CA ALA A 149 11.46 8.25 2.38
C ALA A 149 12.30 6.97 2.47
N LEU A 150 13.61 7.13 2.74
CA LEU A 150 14.52 6.00 2.91
C LEU A 150 14.15 5.15 4.14
N LEU A 151 13.79 5.81 5.24
CA LEU A 151 13.30 5.15 6.45
C LEU A 151 12.07 4.32 6.12
N ILE A 152 11.01 4.93 5.56
CA ILE A 152 9.76 4.25 5.19
C ILE A 152 10.02 3.10 4.20
N LEU A 153 10.93 3.28 3.23
CA LEU A 153 11.34 2.21 2.32
C LEU A 153 11.99 1.05 3.09
N GLY A 154 12.82 1.34 4.09
CA GLY A 154 13.35 0.34 5.02
C GLY A 154 12.24 -0.44 5.72
N GLY A 155 11.19 0.26 6.20
CA GLY A 155 9.99 -0.37 6.75
C GLY A 155 9.31 -1.33 5.76
N ILE A 156 9.15 -0.93 4.50
CA ILE A 156 8.62 -1.80 3.43
C ILE A 156 9.52 -3.02 3.22
N LEU A 157 10.84 -2.86 3.18
CA LEU A 157 11.79 -3.96 3.00
C LEU A 157 11.74 -4.96 4.17
N MET A 158 11.60 -4.47 5.41
CA MET A 158 11.47 -5.30 6.60
C MET A 158 10.22 -6.19 6.60
N THR A 159 9.19 -5.84 5.82
CA THR A 159 8.00 -6.69 5.67
C THR A 159 8.25 -7.94 4.83
N GLY A 160 9.36 -8.00 4.09
CA GLY A 160 9.65 -9.09 3.14
C GLY A 160 8.65 -9.20 1.97
N SER A 161 7.69 -8.28 1.84
CA SER A 161 6.63 -8.40 0.83
C SER A 161 7.11 -7.99 -0.56
N ARG A 162 7.22 -8.96 -1.46
CA ARG A 162 7.55 -8.73 -2.88
C ARG A 162 6.53 -7.80 -3.56
N GLY A 163 5.26 -7.95 -3.21
CA GLY A 163 4.17 -7.08 -3.69
C GLY A 163 4.35 -5.64 -3.22
N GLY A 164 4.72 -5.44 -1.96
CA GLY A 164 5.04 -4.13 -1.40
C GLY A 164 6.20 -3.42 -2.12
N ILE A 165 7.29 -4.15 -2.38
CA ILE A 165 8.46 -3.62 -3.09
C ILE A 165 8.11 -3.26 -4.54
N LEU A 166 7.38 -4.12 -5.25
CA LEU A 166 6.93 -3.85 -6.61
C LEU A 166 6.00 -2.63 -6.66
N ALA A 167 5.08 -2.51 -5.70
CA ALA A 167 4.20 -1.36 -5.60
C ALA A 167 4.96 -0.06 -5.32
N ALA A 168 6.00 -0.09 -4.48
CA ALA A 168 6.87 1.05 -4.24
C ALA A 168 7.62 1.49 -5.51
N LEU A 169 8.10 0.52 -6.32
CA LEU A 169 8.72 0.79 -7.61
C LEU A 169 7.73 1.44 -8.59
N VAL A 170 6.53 0.86 -8.73
CA VAL A 170 5.47 1.41 -9.60
C VAL A 170 5.09 2.82 -9.16
N ALA A 171 4.99 3.07 -7.86
CA ALA A 171 4.70 4.38 -7.31
C ALA A 171 5.81 5.40 -7.63
N ALA A 172 7.09 5.01 -7.52
CA ALA A 172 8.21 5.86 -7.88
C ALA A 172 8.25 6.17 -9.39
N VAL A 173 7.98 5.18 -10.24
CA VAL A 173 7.87 5.36 -11.70
C VAL A 173 6.71 6.31 -12.04
N THR A 174 5.54 6.10 -11.43
CA THR A 174 4.38 6.98 -11.61
C THR A 174 4.72 8.42 -11.20
N LEU A 175 5.39 8.59 -10.05
CA LEU A 175 5.84 9.89 -9.59
C LEU A 175 6.79 10.55 -10.61
N ALA A 176 7.71 9.80 -11.22
CA ALA A 176 8.62 10.33 -12.25
C ALA A 176 7.89 10.91 -13.46
N PHE A 177 6.74 10.36 -13.84
CA PHE A 177 5.92 10.88 -14.93
C PHE A 177 5.17 12.17 -14.54
N VAL A 178 4.71 12.26 -13.29
CA VAL A 178 3.89 13.39 -12.80
C VAL A 178 4.72 14.59 -12.38
N ILE A 179 5.93 14.41 -11.84
CA ILE A 179 6.77 15.53 -11.37
C ILE A 179 7.39 16.33 -12.53
N PRO A 180 7.73 17.61 -12.30
CA PRO A 180 8.44 18.44 -13.28
C PRO A 180 9.75 17.80 -13.75
N ARG A 181 10.09 17.98 -15.04
CA ARG A 181 11.31 17.39 -15.65
C ARG A 181 12.60 17.76 -14.89
N SER A 182 12.69 18.95 -14.31
CA SER A 182 13.83 19.41 -13.50
C SER A 182 14.04 18.59 -12.22
N ALA A 183 12.98 17.97 -11.69
CA ALA A 183 13.03 17.18 -10.47
C ALA A 183 13.34 15.69 -10.72
N ARG A 184 13.22 15.22 -11.97
CA ARG A 184 13.39 13.80 -12.35
C ARG A 184 14.80 13.28 -12.06
N ALA A 185 15.83 14.08 -12.30
CA ALA A 185 17.22 13.67 -12.02
C ALA A 185 17.44 13.41 -10.52
N SER A 186 16.87 14.25 -9.65
CA SER A 186 16.93 14.01 -8.19
C SER A 186 16.14 12.77 -7.79
N LEU A 187 14.96 12.54 -8.38
CA LEU A 187 14.18 11.33 -8.12
C LEU A 187 14.96 10.07 -8.55
N LEU A 188 15.60 10.07 -9.71
CA LEU A 188 16.43 8.97 -10.19
C LEU A 188 17.62 8.73 -9.25
N ALA A 189 18.27 9.79 -8.76
CA ALA A 189 19.35 9.66 -7.78
C ALA A 189 18.87 9.01 -6.47
N TYR A 190 17.73 9.46 -5.92
CA TYR A 190 17.14 8.83 -4.73
C TYR A 190 16.69 7.40 -5.00
N GLY A 191 16.14 7.12 -6.19
CA GLY A 191 15.75 5.78 -6.62
C GLY A 191 16.96 4.85 -6.72
N ALA A 192 18.08 5.31 -7.27
CA ALA A 192 19.32 4.55 -7.32
C ALA A 192 19.89 4.25 -5.93
N VAL A 193 19.84 5.23 -5.01
CA VAL A 193 20.23 5.01 -3.61
C VAL A 193 19.30 4.00 -2.93
N GLY A 194 17.98 4.13 -3.11
CA GLY A 194 17.00 3.18 -2.58
C GLY A 194 17.20 1.77 -3.11
N LEU A 195 17.47 1.63 -4.41
CA LEU A 195 17.79 0.35 -5.05
C LEU A 195 19.09 -0.25 -4.51
N ALA A 196 20.14 0.57 -4.33
CA ALA A 196 21.39 0.12 -3.74
C ALA A 196 21.17 -0.38 -2.31
N VAL A 197 20.40 0.35 -1.49
CA VAL A 197 20.06 -0.08 -0.12
C VAL A 197 19.26 -1.39 -0.15
N ALA A 198 18.25 -1.50 -1.01
CA ALA A 198 17.47 -2.72 -1.15
C ALA A 198 18.35 -3.91 -1.59
N ALA A 199 19.25 -3.70 -2.55
CA ALA A 199 20.19 -4.71 -3.01
C ALA A 199 21.18 -5.12 -1.92
N LEU A 200 21.71 -4.18 -1.14
CA LEU A 200 22.59 -4.48 0.00
C LEU A 200 21.86 -5.31 1.06
N VAL A 201 20.62 -4.95 1.40
CA VAL A 201 19.78 -5.73 2.32
C VAL A 201 19.54 -7.14 1.78
N TRP A 202 19.30 -7.27 0.47
CA TRP A 202 19.05 -8.57 -0.13
C TRP A 202 20.30 -9.45 -0.22
N ILE A 203 21.44 -8.89 -0.61
CA ILE A 203 22.69 -9.63 -0.85
C ILE A 203 23.36 -10.05 0.45
N TYR A 204 23.43 -9.15 1.42
CA TYR A 204 24.15 -9.40 2.67
C TYR A 204 23.27 -10.04 3.74
N HIS A 205 21.97 -10.18 3.48
CA HIS A 205 20.98 -10.70 4.42
C HIS A 205 21.19 -10.17 5.85
N PRO A 206 21.43 -8.85 6.04
CA PRO A 206 21.72 -8.37 7.37
C PRO A 206 20.48 -8.69 8.22
N TRP A 207 20.71 -9.39 9.33
CA TRP A 207 19.66 -9.78 10.28
C TRP A 207 18.66 -10.84 9.76
N GLY A 208 19.01 -11.63 8.75
CA GLY A 208 18.18 -12.77 8.28
C GLY A 208 16.89 -12.36 7.54
N VAL A 209 16.74 -11.06 7.23
CA VAL A 209 15.52 -10.50 6.60
C VAL A 209 15.25 -11.09 5.21
N ALA A 210 16.29 -11.53 4.49
CA ALA A 210 16.18 -12.02 3.12
C ALA A 210 16.51 -13.52 2.96
N GLU A 211 16.84 -14.25 4.03
CA GLU A 211 17.20 -15.69 3.94
C GLU A 211 16.01 -16.61 3.61
N ARG A 212 14.81 -16.07 3.37
CA ARG A 212 13.58 -16.83 3.43
C ARG A 212 12.77 -16.77 2.14
N GLU A 213 12.31 -17.96 1.72
CA GLU A 213 11.39 -18.26 0.61
C GLU A 213 11.95 -18.34 -0.81
N VAL A 214 13.04 -19.08 -1.01
CA VAL A 214 13.31 -19.67 -2.34
C VAL A 214 12.97 -21.18 -2.38
N GLU A 215 12.94 -21.86 -1.24
CA GLU A 215 12.76 -23.32 -1.20
C GLU A 215 11.30 -23.80 -1.18
N THR A 216 10.34 -22.97 -0.77
CA THR A 216 8.91 -23.34 -0.85
C THR A 216 8.31 -22.77 -2.13
N THR A 217 8.25 -23.59 -3.18
CA THR A 217 7.50 -23.37 -4.44
C THR A 217 5.98 -23.24 -4.26
N SER A 218 5.51 -22.99 -3.05
CA SER A 218 4.12 -22.69 -2.72
C SER A 218 3.87 -21.22 -3.06
N SER A 219 3.45 -20.96 -4.31
CA SER A 219 2.58 -19.81 -4.61
C SER A 219 1.55 -19.71 -3.49
N SER A 220 1.29 -18.54 -2.91
CA SER A 220 0.50 -18.34 -1.67
C SER A 220 -0.99 -18.78 -1.78
N GLY A 221 -1.24 -20.03 -2.19
CA GLY A 221 -2.48 -20.51 -2.80
C GLY A 221 -2.86 -19.82 -4.12
N ARG A 222 -2.08 -18.86 -4.66
CA ARG A 222 -2.54 -18.05 -5.80
C ARG A 222 -2.71 -18.87 -7.08
N THR A 223 -1.80 -19.81 -7.35
CA THR A 223 -1.99 -20.77 -8.45
C THR A 223 -3.25 -21.60 -8.25
N ASP A 224 -3.54 -21.95 -7.00
CA ASP A 224 -4.69 -22.78 -6.66
C ASP A 224 -5.99 -21.98 -6.83
N ILE A 225 -6.01 -20.68 -6.50
CA ILE A 225 -7.12 -19.76 -6.80
C ILE A 225 -7.41 -19.75 -8.30
N TRP A 226 -6.38 -19.62 -9.14
CA TRP A 226 -6.56 -19.64 -10.61
C TRP A 226 -7.01 -21.01 -11.10
N GLN A 227 -6.46 -22.10 -10.58
CA GLN A 227 -6.85 -23.46 -10.93
C GLN A 227 -8.30 -23.75 -10.53
N VAL A 228 -8.73 -23.33 -9.34
CA VAL A 228 -10.10 -23.43 -8.87
C VAL A 228 -11.03 -22.59 -9.75
N GLY A 229 -10.65 -21.36 -10.10
CA GLY A 229 -11.41 -20.52 -11.03
C GLY A 229 -11.57 -21.16 -12.42
N LEU A 230 -10.50 -21.74 -12.98
CA LEU A 230 -10.54 -22.46 -14.24
C LEU A 230 -11.39 -23.74 -14.15
N ALA A 231 -11.28 -24.49 -13.06
CA ALA A 231 -12.08 -25.69 -12.82
C ALA A 231 -13.57 -25.37 -12.61
N ALA A 232 -13.90 -24.20 -12.06
CA ALA A 232 -15.26 -23.70 -11.89
C ALA A 232 -15.88 -23.18 -13.20
N CYS A 233 -15.04 -22.79 -14.17
CA CYS A 233 -15.48 -22.13 -15.40
C CYS A 233 -16.55 -22.88 -16.21
N PRO A 234 -16.50 -24.21 -16.42
CA PRO A 234 -17.52 -24.92 -17.19
C PRO A 234 -18.95 -24.77 -16.62
N ARG A 235 -19.07 -24.49 -15.31
CA ARG A 235 -20.36 -24.32 -14.64
C ARG A 235 -20.74 -22.85 -14.46
N TYR A 236 -19.76 -21.98 -14.21
CA TYR A 236 -20.03 -20.62 -13.74
C TYR A 236 -19.53 -19.51 -14.67
N CYS A 237 -18.72 -19.76 -15.70
CA CYS A 237 -18.23 -18.68 -16.59
C CYS A 237 -19.34 -17.88 -17.32
N PRO A 238 -20.47 -18.48 -17.77
CA PRO A 238 -21.49 -17.71 -18.48
C PRO A 238 -22.25 -16.71 -17.61
N VAL A 239 -22.38 -16.97 -16.30
CA VAL A 239 -23.25 -16.20 -15.39
C VAL A 239 -22.47 -15.61 -14.19
N GLY A 240 -21.36 -16.22 -13.81
CA GLY A 240 -20.58 -15.95 -12.59
C GLY A 240 -20.99 -16.87 -11.43
N SER A 241 -20.22 -16.81 -10.34
CA SER A 241 -20.48 -17.54 -9.08
C SER A 241 -20.74 -16.62 -7.88
N GLY A 242 -20.92 -15.32 -8.13
CA GLY A 242 -20.97 -14.27 -7.12
C GLY A 242 -19.61 -13.58 -6.90
N TRP A 243 -19.63 -12.49 -6.13
CA TRP A 243 -18.46 -11.80 -5.57
C TRP A 243 -18.06 -12.44 -4.22
N GLY A 244 -16.75 -12.48 -3.93
CA GLY A 244 -16.20 -13.12 -2.73
C GLY A 244 -14.91 -13.85 -3.06
#